data_AF-A0A5N6BCT6-F1
#
_entry.id   AF-A0A5N6BCT6-F1
#
_cell.length_a   1.000
_cell.length_b   1.000
_cell.length_c   1.000
_cell.angle_alpha   90.00
_cell.angle_beta   90.00
_cell.angle_gamma   90.00
#
_symmetry.space_group_name_H-M   'P 1'
#
loop_
_entity.id
_entity.type
_entity.pdbx_description
1 polymer ?
#
loop_
_entity_poly.entity_id
_entity_poly.type
_entity_poly.pdbx_seq_one_letter_code
_entity_poly.pdbx_strand_id
1 'polypeptide(L)'
;MLACELGLAGVPATVFERTAQRSPHARAWGLHARTVETLDRRGLVEALWHERAAWPKMPFAGMWPLLDLSALASDHPYILNVPQTRVEEVLEARARELGVTIAREHDVTGFDQDADGVVVEVRDSLGETRRFEASYLVGCDGGRSVVRKLAGIEFAGTEPTVGGMLCDCTLPTMAQERRGITRTPHGTVNINPRPNGVVRIVTTEFGRPHSDRDAPVTIEEFRGAVRRILGRDLDIVEPTFMTRFGDSTRLADAYRAGRVLLAGDAAHVHFPYGGLGLNLGLQDAVNLGWKLAAQIQGRAPEGLLDSYEAERRPAADAVLDYSRTQLALLDPHRNVTALRTLFGSLLEIPEVNRHLAEQATGTGLRYESGEGAHPLVGSFAGDTRLKTGNGEQSLVALLRSGRGVLLDLAGDGDVADAGEAWSSRVDTVTATCDEPPAAAILVRPDGYVAWAGDGDTATLPDALRTWFGTP
;
A
#
# COMPACT_ATOMS: atom_id res chain seq x y z
N MET A 1 3.80 -9.97 0.07
CA MET A 1 3.08 -9.50 -1.13
C MET A 1 3.94 -9.64 -2.38
N LEU A 2 5.07 -8.94 -2.52
CA LEU A 2 5.88 -9.01 -3.75
C LEU A 2 6.31 -10.43 -4.13
N ALA A 3 6.77 -11.22 -3.17
CA ALA A 3 7.12 -12.62 -3.44
C ALA A 3 5.91 -13.46 -3.88
N CYS A 4 4.69 -13.14 -3.41
CA CYS A 4 3.47 -13.77 -3.90
C CYS A 4 3.21 -13.40 -5.36
N GLU A 5 3.41 -12.14 -5.76
CA GLU A 5 3.24 -11.73 -7.16
C GLU A 5 4.25 -12.42 -8.09
N LEU A 6 5.52 -12.52 -7.65
CA LEU A 6 6.55 -13.25 -8.39
C LEU A 6 6.22 -14.74 -8.50
N GLY A 7 5.84 -15.37 -7.39
CA GLY A 7 5.44 -16.79 -7.36
C GLY A 7 4.20 -17.07 -8.22
N LEU A 8 3.22 -16.16 -8.21
CA LEU A 8 2.02 -16.24 -9.07
C LEU A 8 2.39 -16.21 -10.55
N ALA A 9 3.40 -15.40 -10.92
CA ALA A 9 3.93 -15.34 -12.28
C ALA A 9 4.93 -16.47 -12.62
N GLY A 10 5.16 -17.42 -11.69
CA GLY A 10 6.07 -18.55 -11.88
C GLY A 10 7.56 -18.20 -11.77
N VAL A 11 7.90 -17.07 -11.15
CA VAL A 11 9.29 -16.67 -10.90
C VAL A 11 9.75 -17.16 -9.52
N PRO A 12 10.83 -17.96 -9.44
CA PRO A 12 11.38 -18.38 -8.15
C PRO A 12 11.81 -17.17 -7.30
N ALA A 13 11.38 -17.15 -6.04
CA ALA A 13 11.69 -16.06 -5.12
C ALA A 13 12.14 -16.59 -3.76
N THR A 14 13.15 -15.92 -3.19
CA THR A 14 13.61 -16.13 -1.82
C THR A 14 13.47 -14.83 -1.04
N VAL A 15 12.81 -14.91 0.12
CA VAL A 15 12.67 -13.79 1.06
C VAL A 15 13.66 -14.01 2.20
N PHE A 16 14.60 -13.10 2.39
CA PHE A 16 15.47 -13.04 3.56
C PHE A 16 14.83 -12.16 4.62
N GLU A 17 14.56 -12.72 5.80
CA GLU A 17 14.02 -12.02 6.96
C GLU A 17 14.97 -12.19 8.14
N ARG A 18 15.35 -11.09 8.77
CA ARG A 18 16.27 -11.08 9.91
C ARG A 18 15.68 -11.72 11.16
N THR A 19 14.36 -11.60 11.40
CA THR A 19 13.75 -12.11 12.63
C THR A 19 13.34 -13.58 12.51
N ALA A 20 13.56 -14.35 13.59
CA ALA A 20 13.18 -15.76 13.68
C ALA A 20 11.67 -16.00 13.55
N GLN A 21 10.87 -15.01 13.97
CA GLN A 21 9.41 -15.06 13.95
C GLN A 21 8.86 -13.69 13.54
N ARG A 22 7.62 -13.67 13.06
CA ARG A 22 6.88 -12.42 12.84
C ARG A 22 6.74 -11.67 14.16
N SER A 23 6.67 -10.35 14.09
CA SER A 23 6.35 -9.56 15.28
C SER A 23 4.93 -9.89 15.74
N PRO A 24 4.69 -10.12 17.05
CA PRO A 24 3.34 -10.28 17.56
C PRO A 24 2.57 -8.94 17.61
N HIS A 25 3.24 -7.82 17.33
CA HIS A 25 2.67 -6.48 17.46
C HIS A 25 2.35 -5.87 16.10
N ALA A 26 1.07 -5.56 15.86
CA ALA A 26 0.63 -4.92 14.64
C ALA A 26 0.98 -3.42 14.64
N ARG A 27 1.89 -2.97 13.78
CA ARG A 27 2.22 -1.54 13.66
C ARG A 27 1.11 -0.78 12.94
N ALA A 28 0.62 -1.34 11.84
CA ALA A 28 -0.54 -0.85 11.12
C ALA A 28 -1.83 -1.61 11.48
N TRP A 29 -2.96 -0.94 11.26
CA TRP A 29 -4.28 -1.52 11.41
C TRP A 29 -5.21 -0.91 10.35
N GLY A 30 -5.93 -1.76 9.62
CA GLY A 30 -6.84 -1.34 8.57
C GLY A 30 -6.22 -1.38 7.18
N LEU A 31 -6.99 -1.89 6.21
CA LEU A 31 -6.69 -1.79 4.78
C LEU A 31 -7.71 -0.87 4.11
N HIS A 32 -7.24 0.00 3.22
CA HIS A 32 -8.04 0.98 2.51
C HIS A 32 -8.68 0.37 1.27
N ALA A 33 -9.74 0.99 0.77
CA ALA A 33 -10.55 0.51 -0.36
C ALA A 33 -9.68 0.01 -1.54
N ARG A 34 -8.73 0.80 -2.04
CA ARG A 34 -7.84 0.38 -3.14
C ARG A 34 -7.00 -0.86 -2.81
N THR A 35 -6.50 -0.96 -1.58
CA THR A 35 -5.74 -2.14 -1.16
C THR A 35 -6.63 -3.38 -1.05
N VAL A 36 -7.88 -3.23 -0.58
CA VAL A 36 -8.85 -4.33 -0.53
C VAL A 36 -9.17 -4.80 -1.94
N GLU A 37 -9.46 -3.88 -2.86
CA GLU A 37 -9.64 -4.15 -4.29
C GLU A 37 -8.45 -4.90 -4.91
N THR A 38 -7.23 -4.46 -4.60
CA THR A 38 -6.00 -5.11 -5.05
C THR A 38 -5.88 -6.54 -4.52
N LEU A 39 -6.21 -6.78 -3.25
CA LEU A 39 -6.16 -8.11 -2.65
C LEU A 39 -7.28 -9.04 -3.14
N ASP A 40 -8.45 -8.53 -3.51
CA ASP A 40 -9.54 -9.35 -4.04
C ASP A 40 -9.21 -9.89 -5.44
N ARG A 41 -8.49 -9.09 -6.23
CA ARG A 41 -7.87 -9.50 -7.51
C ARG A 41 -6.77 -10.56 -7.32
N ARG A 42 -6.48 -10.98 -6.09
CA ARG A 42 -5.62 -12.13 -5.75
C ARG A 42 -6.35 -13.18 -4.91
N GLY A 43 -7.65 -13.00 -4.66
CA GLY A 43 -8.48 -13.90 -3.85
C GLY A 43 -8.13 -13.88 -2.36
N LEU A 44 -7.50 -12.82 -1.85
CA LEU A 44 -6.97 -12.78 -0.49
C LEU A 44 -7.90 -12.12 0.54
N VAL A 45 -8.95 -11.43 0.10
CA VAL A 45 -9.85 -10.67 1.00
C VAL A 45 -10.65 -11.60 1.90
N GLU A 46 -11.11 -12.74 1.40
CA GLU A 46 -11.92 -13.70 2.17
C GLU A 46 -11.19 -14.16 3.45
N ALA A 47 -9.90 -14.46 3.35
CA ALA A 47 -9.07 -14.90 4.49
C ALA A 47 -8.83 -13.81 5.56
N LEU A 48 -9.10 -12.55 5.22
CA LEU A 48 -8.98 -11.38 6.09
C LEU A 48 -10.33 -10.93 6.68
N TRP A 49 -11.44 -11.50 6.20
CA TRP A 49 -12.78 -11.08 6.57
C TRP A 49 -13.19 -11.55 7.98
N HIS A 50 -14.02 -10.75 8.66
CA HIS A 50 -14.71 -11.11 9.89
C HIS A 50 -15.97 -10.24 10.06
N GLU A 51 -16.85 -10.58 11.02
CA GLU A 51 -18.19 -9.97 11.18
C GLU A 51 -18.20 -8.43 11.27
N ARG A 52 -17.12 -7.82 11.78
CA ARG A 52 -16.96 -6.36 11.99
C ARG A 52 -15.80 -5.78 11.19
N ALA A 53 -15.48 -6.39 10.06
CA ALA A 53 -14.31 -6.02 9.30
C ALA A 53 -14.54 -4.72 8.51
N ALA A 54 -15.74 -4.47 7.97
CA ALA A 54 -15.98 -3.30 7.13
C ALA A 54 -16.42 -2.07 7.93
N TRP A 55 -15.76 -0.93 7.70
CA TRP A 55 -16.16 0.36 8.24
C TRP A 55 -16.21 1.44 7.15
N PRO A 56 -17.39 2.00 6.82
CA PRO A 56 -17.56 2.90 5.66
C PRO A 56 -17.21 4.37 5.95
N LYS A 57 -16.40 4.64 6.98
CA LYS A 57 -16.01 6.00 7.36
C LYS A 57 -14.55 6.10 7.74
N MET A 58 -13.91 7.24 7.53
CA MET A 58 -12.52 7.46 7.91
C MET A 58 -12.31 8.84 8.55
N PRO A 59 -11.56 8.94 9.67
CA PRO A 59 -11.22 10.25 10.23
C PRO A 59 -10.17 10.96 9.37
N PHE A 60 -10.36 12.26 9.16
CA PHE A 60 -9.37 13.17 8.57
C PHE A 60 -8.85 14.12 9.66
N ALA A 61 -7.58 14.02 10.05
CA ALA A 61 -6.98 14.83 11.12
C ALA A 61 -7.82 14.93 12.42
N GLY A 62 -8.58 13.88 12.77
CA GLY A 62 -9.48 13.85 13.93
C GLY A 62 -10.62 14.86 13.88
N MET A 63 -11.01 15.32 12.68
CA MET A 63 -12.09 16.26 12.45
C MET A 63 -13.43 15.55 12.19
N TRP A 64 -14.50 16.34 12.26
CA TRP A 64 -15.87 15.95 11.90
C TRP A 64 -16.42 16.94 10.84
N PRO A 65 -17.31 16.51 9.92
CA PRO A 65 -17.74 15.12 9.71
C PRO A 65 -16.60 14.20 9.26
N LEU A 66 -16.77 12.88 9.43
CA LEU A 66 -15.82 11.90 8.91
C LEU A 66 -15.90 11.86 7.38
N LEU A 67 -14.83 11.38 6.74
CA LEU A 67 -14.86 11.03 5.33
C LEU A 67 -15.85 9.88 5.14
N ASP A 68 -16.78 10.05 4.20
CA ASP A 68 -17.77 9.05 3.82
C ASP A 68 -17.23 8.20 2.66
N LEU A 69 -16.97 6.93 2.94
CA LEU A 69 -16.42 6.02 1.95
C LEU A 69 -17.52 5.39 1.08
N SER A 70 -18.78 5.42 1.54
CA SER A 70 -19.91 4.76 0.85
C SER A 70 -20.24 5.38 -0.51
N ALA A 71 -19.78 6.61 -0.76
CA ALA A 71 -19.96 7.33 -2.02
C ALA A 71 -18.79 7.15 -3.01
N LEU A 72 -17.77 6.34 -2.66
CA LEU A 72 -16.65 6.08 -3.55
C LEU A 72 -17.06 5.15 -4.70
N ALA A 73 -16.54 5.44 -5.90
CA ALA A 73 -16.58 4.51 -7.02
C ALA A 73 -15.58 3.36 -6.77
N SER A 74 -15.97 2.43 -5.89
CA SER A 74 -15.17 1.31 -5.43
C SER A 74 -16.05 0.10 -5.15
N ASP A 75 -15.54 -1.09 -5.44
CA ASP A 75 -16.22 -2.35 -5.12
C ASP A 75 -16.16 -2.67 -3.61
N HIS A 76 -15.27 -1.97 -2.88
CA HIS A 76 -15.05 -2.12 -1.45
C HIS A 76 -15.02 -0.75 -0.75
N PRO A 77 -16.15 0.00 -0.70
CA PRO A 77 -16.23 1.38 -0.21
C PRO A 77 -16.14 1.47 1.33
N TYR A 78 -15.10 0.90 1.91
CA TYR A 78 -14.86 0.79 3.34
C TYR A 78 -13.38 0.61 3.68
N ILE A 79 -13.04 0.84 4.95
CA ILE A 79 -11.79 0.34 5.55
C ILE A 79 -12.03 -1.08 6.05
N LEU A 80 -11.18 -2.02 5.66
CA LEU A 80 -11.17 -3.38 6.20
C LEU A 80 -10.33 -3.42 7.49
N ASN A 81 -10.97 -3.56 8.63
CA ASN A 81 -10.47 -3.47 9.99
C ASN A 81 -9.65 -4.69 10.42
N VAL A 82 -8.48 -4.90 9.82
CA VAL A 82 -7.61 -6.05 10.07
C VAL A 82 -6.24 -5.62 10.65
N PRO A 83 -5.68 -6.33 11.64
CA PRO A 83 -4.31 -6.08 12.09
C PRO A 83 -3.29 -6.47 11.03
N GLN A 84 -2.19 -5.72 10.95
CA GLN A 84 -1.05 -6.06 10.08
C GLN A 84 -0.56 -7.51 10.27
N THR A 85 -0.54 -8.03 11.50
CA THR A 85 -0.11 -9.41 11.78
C THR A 85 -0.94 -10.46 11.04
N ARG A 86 -2.25 -10.23 10.91
CA ARG A 86 -3.14 -11.12 10.15
C ARG A 86 -2.90 -11.02 8.65
N VAL A 87 -2.57 -9.83 8.14
CA VAL A 87 -2.19 -9.63 6.73
C VAL A 87 -0.88 -10.38 6.44
N GLU A 88 0.12 -10.25 7.31
CA GLU A 88 1.39 -10.99 7.20
C GLU A 88 1.19 -12.50 7.23
N GLU A 89 0.31 -13.01 8.09
CA GLU A 89 -0.06 -14.43 8.15
C GLU A 89 -0.61 -14.96 6.82
N VAL A 90 -1.61 -14.27 6.26
CA VAL A 90 -2.25 -14.66 5.01
C VAL A 90 -1.25 -14.58 3.85
N LEU A 91 -0.43 -13.54 3.80
CA LEU A 91 0.58 -13.39 2.75
C LEU A 91 1.70 -14.42 2.85
N GLU A 92 2.15 -14.78 4.06
CA GLU A 92 3.15 -15.82 4.26
C GLU A 92 2.62 -17.20 3.86
N ALA A 93 1.38 -17.53 4.24
CA ALA A 93 0.74 -18.76 3.81
C ALA A 93 0.66 -18.82 2.27
N ARG A 94 0.17 -17.74 1.65
CA ARG A 94 0.07 -17.65 0.19
C ARG A 94 1.42 -17.75 -0.51
N ALA A 95 2.46 -17.10 0.01
CA ALA A 95 3.80 -17.18 -0.56
C ALA A 95 4.32 -18.63 -0.57
N ARG A 96 4.12 -19.37 0.53
CA ARG A 96 4.52 -20.78 0.63
C ARG A 96 3.74 -21.68 -0.33
N GLU A 97 2.44 -21.46 -0.48
CA GLU A 97 1.62 -22.17 -1.48
C GLU A 97 2.12 -21.97 -2.91
N LEU A 98 2.65 -20.78 -3.20
CA LEU A 98 3.24 -20.41 -4.49
C LEU A 98 4.70 -20.86 -4.65
N GLY A 99 5.24 -21.65 -3.71
CA GLY A 99 6.61 -22.17 -3.76
C GLY A 99 7.71 -21.17 -3.40
N VAL A 100 7.36 -20.02 -2.82
CA VAL A 100 8.35 -19.04 -2.33
C VAL A 100 9.11 -19.59 -1.14
N THR A 101 10.43 -19.42 -1.15
CA THR A 101 11.28 -19.73 0.01
C THR A 101 11.34 -18.54 0.96
N ILE A 102 11.07 -18.74 2.25
CA ILE A 102 11.20 -17.71 3.29
C ILE A 102 12.29 -18.13 4.26
N ALA A 103 13.46 -17.53 4.14
CA ALA A 103 14.62 -17.75 4.98
C ALA A 103 14.62 -16.74 6.14
N ARG A 104 14.23 -17.20 7.33
CA ARG A 104 14.24 -16.41 8.56
C ARG A 104 15.59 -16.50 9.26
N GLU A 105 15.90 -15.53 10.11
CA GLU A 105 17.22 -15.38 10.73
C GLU A 105 18.34 -15.18 9.71
N HIS A 106 18.02 -14.52 8.60
CA HIS A 106 18.94 -14.22 7.51
C HIS A 106 18.96 -12.71 7.27
N ASP A 107 20.05 -12.06 7.65
CA ASP A 107 20.24 -10.61 7.52
C ASP A 107 21.04 -10.29 6.27
N VAL A 108 20.51 -9.45 5.39
CA VAL A 108 21.25 -8.96 4.21
C VAL A 108 22.24 -7.90 4.68
N THR A 109 23.53 -8.15 4.42
CA THR A 109 24.63 -7.29 4.91
C THR A 109 25.39 -6.58 3.80
N GLY A 110 25.29 -7.08 2.57
CA GLY A 110 26.03 -6.60 1.41
C GLY A 110 25.40 -7.10 0.11
N PHE A 111 25.71 -6.46 -1.00
CA PHE A 111 25.54 -7.04 -2.33
C PHE A 111 26.48 -6.37 -3.32
N ASP A 112 26.79 -7.08 -4.41
CA ASP A 112 27.39 -6.55 -5.63
C ASP A 112 26.47 -6.83 -6.82
N GLN A 113 26.47 -5.98 -7.84
CA GLN A 113 25.68 -6.20 -9.06
C GLN A 113 26.47 -5.87 -10.31
N ASP A 114 26.11 -6.51 -11.42
CA ASP A 114 26.65 -6.26 -12.74
C ASP A 114 25.53 -6.33 -13.82
N ALA A 115 25.94 -6.44 -15.09
CA ALA A 115 25.01 -6.51 -16.20
C ALA A 115 24.19 -7.81 -16.21
N ASP A 116 24.60 -8.87 -15.52
CA ASP A 116 24.02 -10.21 -15.60
C ASP A 116 23.21 -10.57 -14.34
N GLY A 117 23.59 -10.06 -13.16
CA GLY A 117 22.89 -10.37 -11.91
C GLY A 117 23.31 -9.56 -10.69
N VAL A 118 22.92 -10.07 -9.53
CA VAL A 118 23.22 -9.55 -8.19
C VAL A 118 23.74 -10.69 -7.33
N VAL A 119 24.85 -10.48 -6.62
CA VAL A 119 25.38 -11.39 -5.60
C VAL A 119 25.07 -10.78 -4.23
N VAL A 120 24.21 -11.43 -3.45
CA VAL A 120 23.73 -10.94 -2.15
C VAL A 120 24.50 -11.62 -1.03
N GLU A 121 25.05 -10.84 -0.10
CA GLU A 121 25.72 -11.32 1.10
C GLU A 121 24.75 -11.38 2.28
N VAL A 122 24.51 -12.58 2.78
CA VAL A 122 23.52 -12.86 3.82
C VAL A 122 24.19 -13.51 5.01
N ARG A 123 23.96 -12.96 6.20
CA ARG A 123 24.45 -13.48 7.47
C ARG A 123 23.34 -14.23 8.21
N ASP A 124 23.60 -15.46 8.61
CA ASP A 124 22.65 -16.26 9.39
C ASP A 124 22.75 -15.99 10.92
N SER A 125 21.89 -16.64 11.72
CA SER A 125 21.90 -16.55 13.19
C SER A 125 23.17 -17.08 13.86
N LEU A 126 23.96 -17.90 13.17
CA LEU A 126 25.25 -18.40 13.66
C LEU A 126 26.41 -17.42 13.35
N GLY A 127 26.12 -16.36 12.59
CA GLY A 127 27.11 -15.37 12.15
C GLY A 127 27.86 -15.79 10.89
N GLU A 128 27.50 -16.91 10.26
CA GLU A 128 28.08 -17.33 8.99
C GLU A 128 27.54 -16.43 7.87
N THR A 129 28.45 -15.95 7.01
CA THR A 129 28.07 -15.15 5.84
C THR A 129 28.12 -16.03 4.60
N ARG A 130 27.03 -16.06 3.83
CA ARG A 130 26.89 -16.81 2.58
C ARG A 130 26.53 -15.87 1.44
N ARG A 131 26.87 -16.27 0.23
CA ARG A 131 26.58 -15.53 -1.00
C ARG A 131 25.47 -16.23 -1.79
N PHE A 132 24.52 -15.45 -2.28
CA PHE A 132 23.40 -15.92 -3.08
C PHE A 132 23.35 -15.15 -4.39
N GLU A 133 23.29 -15.86 -5.51
CA GLU A 133 23.14 -15.26 -6.83
C GLU A 133 21.66 -15.11 -7.18
N ALA A 134 21.28 -13.95 -7.70
CA ALA A 134 19.93 -13.67 -8.15
C ALA A 134 19.95 -12.73 -9.37
N SER A 135 18.90 -12.77 -10.19
CA SER A 135 18.78 -11.84 -11.33
C SER A 135 18.45 -10.41 -10.91
N TYR A 136 17.77 -10.24 -9.77
CA TYR A 136 17.37 -8.97 -9.18
C TYR A 136 17.31 -9.08 -7.65
N LEU A 137 17.52 -7.95 -6.98
CA LEU A 137 17.34 -7.78 -5.53
C LEU A 137 16.29 -6.69 -5.29
N VAL A 138 15.31 -6.94 -4.41
CA VAL A 138 14.33 -5.92 -4.03
C VAL A 138 14.38 -5.67 -2.52
N GLY A 139 14.72 -4.43 -2.15
CA GLY A 139 14.70 -3.95 -0.77
C GLY A 139 13.27 -3.70 -0.30
N CYS A 140 12.77 -4.60 0.52
CA CYS A 140 11.49 -4.48 1.25
C CYS A 140 11.74 -4.41 2.78
N ASP A 141 12.92 -3.93 3.18
CA ASP A 141 13.54 -4.03 4.51
C ASP A 141 13.29 -2.80 5.41
N GLY A 142 12.23 -2.05 5.11
CA GLY A 142 11.70 -0.98 5.94
C GLY A 142 12.47 0.35 5.88
N GLY A 143 12.05 1.32 6.70
CA GLY A 143 12.57 2.71 6.67
C GLY A 143 14.09 2.84 6.86
N ARG A 144 14.74 1.83 7.45
CA ARG A 144 16.18 1.78 7.69
C ARG A 144 16.95 0.98 6.64
N SER A 145 16.30 0.69 5.51
CA SER A 145 16.77 -0.18 4.44
C SER A 145 18.28 -0.18 4.26
N VAL A 146 18.87 -1.35 4.47
CA VAL A 146 20.28 -1.66 4.17
C VAL A 146 20.44 -1.68 2.66
N VAL A 147 19.49 -2.27 1.94
CA VAL A 147 19.51 -2.36 0.48
C VAL A 147 19.58 -0.97 -0.17
N ARG A 148 18.71 -0.03 0.25
CA ARG A 148 18.72 1.36 -0.26
C ARG A 148 20.08 2.04 -0.05
N LYS A 149 20.63 1.94 1.16
CA LYS A 149 21.89 2.58 1.52
C LYS A 149 23.07 2.01 0.72
N LEU A 150 23.13 0.69 0.59
CA LEU A 150 24.18 0.01 -0.19
C LEU A 150 24.06 0.30 -1.69
N ALA A 151 22.84 0.51 -2.19
CA ALA A 151 22.60 0.94 -3.57
C ALA A 151 23.00 2.40 -3.83
N GLY A 152 23.37 3.18 -2.80
CA GLY A 152 23.68 4.60 -2.94
C GLY A 152 22.47 5.46 -3.31
N ILE A 153 21.25 4.97 -3.04
CA ILE A 153 20.01 5.69 -3.32
C ILE A 153 19.74 6.66 -2.17
N GLU A 154 19.59 7.94 -2.49
CA GLU A 154 19.39 8.98 -1.48
C GLU A 154 17.98 8.90 -0.89
N PHE A 155 17.86 9.29 0.38
CA PHE A 155 16.58 9.29 1.08
C PHE A 155 16.19 10.70 1.53
N ALA A 156 15.90 11.52 0.51
CA ALA A 156 15.57 12.92 0.65
C ALA A 156 14.30 13.12 1.47
N GLY A 157 14.29 14.12 2.34
CA GLY A 157 13.13 14.44 3.16
C GLY A 157 13.45 15.37 4.31
N THR A 158 12.56 15.41 5.29
CA THR A 158 12.63 16.36 6.41
C THR A 158 13.09 15.69 7.70
N GLU A 159 13.83 16.45 8.51
CA GLU A 159 14.12 16.08 9.89
C GLU A 159 12.85 16.17 10.75
N PRO A 160 12.74 15.36 11.83
CA PRO A 160 11.54 15.33 12.65
C PRO A 160 11.37 16.63 13.45
N THR A 161 10.16 17.15 13.48
CA THR A 161 9.72 18.30 14.29
C THR A 161 8.76 17.90 15.42
N VAL A 162 8.27 16.65 15.39
CA VAL A 162 7.26 16.11 16.30
C VAL A 162 7.80 14.89 17.05
N GLY A 163 7.44 14.79 18.33
CA GLY A 163 7.67 13.60 19.15
C GLY A 163 6.39 12.79 19.33
N GLY A 164 6.35 11.60 18.74
CA GLY A 164 5.25 10.65 18.91
C GLY A 164 5.65 9.46 19.79
N MET A 165 4.74 8.99 20.63
CA MET A 165 4.90 7.70 21.32
C MET A 165 3.62 6.88 21.17
N LEU A 166 3.76 5.57 21.18
CA LEU A 166 2.65 4.61 21.12
C LEU A 166 2.79 3.63 22.27
N CYS A 167 1.66 3.30 22.89
CA CYS A 167 1.53 2.24 23.88
C CYS A 167 0.30 1.39 23.56
N ASP A 168 0.49 0.07 23.42
CA ASP A 168 -0.60 -0.90 23.51
C ASP A 168 -0.67 -1.42 24.93
N CYS A 169 -1.85 -1.31 25.55
CA CYS A 169 -2.06 -1.63 26.96
C CYS A 169 -3.49 -2.06 27.24
N THR A 170 -3.76 -2.46 28.48
CA THR A 170 -5.11 -2.51 29.04
C THR A 170 -5.44 -1.15 29.65
N LEU A 171 -6.68 -0.68 29.46
CA LEU A 171 -7.18 0.57 30.02
C LEU A 171 -8.53 0.30 30.71
N PRO A 172 -8.55 0.00 32.02
CA PRO A 172 -9.78 -0.36 32.74
C PRO A 172 -10.84 0.74 32.68
N THR A 173 -10.41 1.99 32.60
CA THR A 173 -11.28 3.18 32.49
C THR A 173 -11.74 3.49 31.06
N MET A 174 -11.48 2.63 30.05
CA MET A 174 -11.81 2.92 28.64
C MET A 174 -13.26 3.36 28.41
N ALA A 175 -14.24 2.87 29.20
CA ALA A 175 -15.64 3.30 29.09
C ALA A 175 -15.87 4.79 29.41
N GLN A 176 -14.96 5.41 30.16
CA GLN A 176 -14.97 6.83 30.53
C GLN A 176 -14.20 7.70 29.53
N GLU A 177 -13.47 7.07 28.60
CA GLU A 177 -12.53 7.74 27.72
C GLU A 177 -13.12 8.00 26.34
N ARG A 178 -12.77 9.16 25.77
CA ARG A 178 -13.16 9.51 24.40
C ARG A 178 -12.32 8.73 23.39
N ARG A 179 -12.98 7.95 22.53
CA ARG A 179 -12.33 7.27 21.40
C ARG A 179 -11.87 8.27 20.34
N GLY A 180 -10.74 7.97 19.71
CA GLY A 180 -10.12 8.81 18.68
C GLY A 180 -9.25 9.93 19.26
N ILE A 181 -8.96 10.94 18.44
CA ILE A 181 -8.03 12.02 18.79
C ILE A 181 -8.68 13.04 19.71
N THR A 182 -8.09 13.24 20.88
CA THR A 182 -8.28 14.42 21.73
C THR A 182 -7.11 15.38 21.49
N ARG A 183 -7.42 16.57 20.98
CA ARG A 183 -6.45 17.66 20.72
C ARG A 183 -6.57 18.70 21.83
N THR A 184 -5.45 19.04 22.46
CA THR A 184 -5.34 20.05 23.54
C THR A 184 -4.32 21.11 23.13
N PRO A 185 -4.17 22.23 23.87
CA PRO A 185 -3.10 23.20 23.62
C PRO A 185 -1.67 22.64 23.71
N HIS A 186 -1.50 21.42 24.26
CA HIS A 186 -0.19 20.82 24.53
C HIS A 186 0.16 19.65 23.58
N GLY A 187 -0.76 19.25 22.69
CA GLY A 187 -0.54 18.15 21.75
C GLY A 187 -1.80 17.35 21.51
N THR A 188 -1.64 16.08 21.12
CA THR A 188 -2.77 15.16 20.93
C THR A 188 -2.57 13.82 21.62
N VAL A 189 -3.68 13.24 22.09
CA VAL A 189 -3.76 11.84 22.51
C VAL A 189 -4.83 11.15 21.69
N ASN A 190 -4.49 10.05 21.05
CA ASN A 190 -5.41 9.24 20.27
C ASN A 190 -5.61 7.88 20.94
N ILE A 191 -6.85 7.59 21.37
CA ILE A 191 -7.21 6.35 22.08
C ILE A 191 -8.05 5.47 21.16
N ASN A 192 -7.52 4.30 20.79
CA ASN A 192 -8.13 3.36 19.85
C ASN A 192 -8.28 1.97 20.50
N PRO A 193 -9.47 1.61 21.02
CA PRO A 193 -9.72 0.25 21.49
C PRO A 193 -9.76 -0.73 20.31
N ARG A 194 -9.20 -1.93 20.53
CA ARG A 194 -9.18 -3.04 19.57
C ARG A 194 -10.19 -4.12 19.96
N PRO A 195 -10.66 -4.95 19.01
CA PRO A 195 -11.63 -6.01 19.30
C PRO A 195 -11.18 -7.02 20.35
N ASN A 196 -9.87 -7.24 20.51
CA ASN A 196 -9.28 -8.18 21.47
C ASN A 196 -9.10 -7.58 22.89
N GLY A 197 -9.63 -6.39 23.18
CA GLY A 197 -9.53 -5.73 24.48
C GLY A 197 -8.29 -4.86 24.67
N VAL A 198 -7.28 -4.99 23.80
CA VAL A 198 -6.10 -4.09 23.81
C VAL A 198 -6.51 -2.68 23.42
N VAL A 199 -5.99 -1.68 24.10
CA VAL A 199 -6.18 -0.26 23.77
C VAL A 199 -4.85 0.31 23.27
N ARG A 200 -4.86 0.86 22.06
CA ARG A 200 -3.73 1.63 21.53
C ARG A 200 -3.89 3.09 21.90
N ILE A 201 -2.92 3.61 22.65
CA ILE A 201 -2.81 5.02 23.00
C ILE A 201 -1.61 5.60 22.24
N VAL A 202 -1.83 6.69 21.52
CA VAL A 202 -0.78 7.40 20.80
C VAL A 202 -0.71 8.84 21.30
N THR A 203 0.47 9.30 21.69
CA THR A 203 0.74 10.70 22.04
C THR A 203 1.46 11.40 20.90
N THR A 204 1.26 12.70 20.74
CA THR A 204 1.96 13.52 19.75
C THR A 204 2.19 14.90 20.33
N GLU A 205 3.47 15.27 20.51
CA GLU A 205 3.92 16.57 21.01
C GLU A 205 4.64 17.34 19.88
N PHE A 206 4.13 18.54 19.56
CA PHE A 206 4.67 19.39 18.51
C PHE A 206 5.85 20.22 19.02
N GLY A 207 6.90 20.38 18.20
CA GLY A 207 8.12 21.10 18.59
C GLY A 207 8.97 20.38 19.65
N ARG A 208 8.72 19.08 19.86
CA ARG A 208 9.45 18.23 20.83
C ARG A 208 9.88 16.92 20.16
N PRO A 209 10.73 16.94 19.11
CA PRO A 209 11.26 15.71 18.55
C PRO A 209 12.08 14.94 19.59
N HIS A 210 12.11 13.61 19.46
CA HIS A 210 12.95 12.77 20.32
C HIS A 210 14.43 13.02 20.02
N SER A 211 15.25 13.20 21.06
CA SER A 211 16.70 13.35 20.90
C SER A 211 17.38 12.06 20.43
N ASP A 212 16.86 10.92 20.87
CA ASP A 212 17.23 9.59 20.39
C ASP A 212 15.95 8.87 19.93
N ARG A 213 15.88 8.57 18.64
CA ARG A 213 14.74 7.86 18.03
C ARG A 213 14.76 6.36 18.33
N ASP A 214 15.91 5.82 18.71
CA ASP A 214 16.14 4.38 18.85
C ASP A 214 16.06 3.92 20.31
N ALA A 215 16.08 4.87 21.25
CA ALA A 215 15.88 4.61 22.66
C ALA A 215 14.52 3.91 22.91
N PRO A 216 14.47 2.88 23.79
CA PRO A 216 13.20 2.28 24.20
C PRO A 216 12.35 3.30 24.96
N VAL A 217 11.02 3.19 24.86
CA VAL A 217 10.09 4.04 25.62
C VAL A 217 9.81 3.39 26.97
N THR A 218 9.94 4.15 28.07
CA THR A 218 9.53 3.70 29.40
C THR A 218 8.08 4.07 29.70
N ILE A 219 7.43 3.32 30.59
CA ILE A 219 6.05 3.62 30.99
C ILE A 219 5.95 4.97 31.72
N GLU A 220 6.96 5.35 32.50
CA GLU A 220 7.03 6.63 33.19
C GLU A 220 7.10 7.80 32.20
N GLU A 221 7.92 7.66 31.15
CA GLU A 221 8.05 8.65 30.08
C GLU A 221 6.71 8.82 29.34
N PHE A 222 6.07 7.71 28.98
CA PHE A 222 4.78 7.72 28.29
C PHE A 222 3.66 8.32 29.15
N ARG A 223 3.53 7.92 30.42
CA ARG A 223 2.57 8.54 31.37
C ARG A 223 2.86 10.03 31.54
N GLY A 224 4.15 10.41 31.54
CA GLY A 224 4.56 11.82 31.52
C GLY A 224 4.04 12.58 30.31
N ALA A 225 4.13 12.01 29.11
CA ALA A 225 3.59 12.60 27.88
C ALA A 225 2.06 12.74 27.96
N VAL A 226 1.36 11.69 28.40
CA VAL A 226 -0.10 11.71 28.62
C VAL A 226 -0.49 12.85 29.57
N ARG A 227 0.17 12.98 30.73
CA ARG A 227 -0.10 14.06 31.70
C ARG A 227 0.12 15.44 31.11
N ARG A 228 1.22 15.66 30.38
CA ARG A 228 1.50 16.95 29.74
C ARG A 228 0.40 17.35 28.75
N ILE A 229 -0.09 16.39 27.97
CA ILE A 229 -1.06 16.65 26.92
C ILE A 229 -2.48 16.80 27.49
N LEU A 230 -2.93 15.87 28.32
CA LEU A 230 -4.32 15.83 28.83
C LEU A 230 -4.52 16.62 30.13
N GLY A 231 -3.45 16.97 30.83
CA GLY A 231 -3.53 17.56 32.18
C GLY A 231 -3.95 16.57 33.27
N ARG A 232 -4.02 15.28 32.95
CA ARG A 232 -4.38 14.18 33.86
C ARG A 232 -3.74 12.88 33.44
N ASP A 233 -3.77 11.89 34.34
CA ASP A 233 -3.35 10.52 34.05
C ASP A 233 -4.45 9.70 33.35
N LEU A 234 -3.99 8.64 32.68
CA LEU A 234 -4.80 7.50 32.22
C LEU A 234 -4.40 6.28 33.03
N ASP A 235 -5.38 5.42 33.37
CA ASP A 235 -5.17 4.19 34.13
C ASP A 235 -4.56 3.08 33.25
N ILE A 236 -3.34 3.31 32.78
CA ILE A 236 -2.63 2.39 31.87
C ILE A 236 -2.09 1.24 32.70
N VAL A 237 -2.57 0.02 32.42
CA VAL A 237 -2.09 -1.23 33.03
C VAL A 237 -1.61 -2.19 31.95
N GLU A 238 -0.66 -3.06 32.31
CA GLU A 238 -0.12 -4.11 31.43
C GLU A 238 0.31 -3.60 30.03
N PRO A 239 1.29 -2.68 29.93
CA PRO A 239 1.81 -2.27 28.63
C PRO A 239 2.46 -3.47 27.93
N THR A 240 1.97 -3.80 26.74
CA THR A 240 2.41 -4.97 25.95
C THR A 240 3.33 -4.58 24.79
N PHE A 241 3.22 -3.35 24.30
CA PHE A 241 4.07 -2.81 23.25
C PHE A 241 4.24 -1.31 23.41
N MET A 242 5.47 -0.82 23.30
CA MET A 242 5.76 0.61 23.37
C MET A 242 6.83 0.97 22.34
N THR A 243 6.63 2.10 21.65
CA THR A 243 7.60 2.60 20.68
C THR A 243 7.50 4.12 20.53
N ARG A 244 8.60 4.74 20.08
CA ARG A 244 8.65 6.16 19.73
C ARG A 244 8.82 6.32 18.23
N PHE A 245 8.29 7.42 17.71
CA PHE A 245 8.38 7.77 16.29
C PHE A 245 8.36 9.30 16.14
N GLY A 246 8.72 9.77 14.95
CA GLY A 246 8.63 11.18 14.57
C GLY A 246 7.88 11.35 13.25
N ASP A 247 7.85 12.57 12.77
CA ASP A 247 7.28 13.00 11.49
C ASP A 247 8.32 13.13 10.38
N SER A 248 9.45 12.41 10.49
CA SER A 248 10.38 12.31 9.37
C SER A 248 9.65 11.73 8.17
N THR A 249 9.54 12.54 7.13
CA THR A 249 8.93 12.15 5.86
C THR A 249 10.03 12.13 4.81
N ARG A 250 10.31 10.95 4.25
CA ARG A 250 11.39 10.75 3.28
C ARG A 250 10.92 9.89 2.11
N LEU A 251 11.44 10.18 0.94
CA LEU A 251 11.17 9.49 -0.32
C LEU A 251 12.50 9.17 -0.99
N ALA A 252 12.64 7.94 -1.49
CA ALA A 252 13.81 7.55 -2.26
C ALA A 252 13.84 8.35 -3.57
N ASP A 253 15.01 8.88 -3.93
CA ASP A 253 15.17 9.65 -5.16
C ASP A 253 15.05 8.77 -6.41
N ALA A 254 15.44 7.50 -6.30
CA ALA A 254 15.19 6.44 -7.26
C ALA A 254 14.56 5.21 -6.59
N TYR A 255 13.67 4.52 -7.28
CA TYR A 255 13.11 3.23 -6.87
C TYR A 255 13.86 2.05 -7.50
N ARG A 256 14.73 2.33 -8.48
CA ARG A 256 15.55 1.35 -9.18
C ARG A 256 16.97 1.88 -9.39
N ALA A 257 17.96 1.06 -9.07
CA ALA A 257 19.36 1.24 -9.42
C ALA A 257 19.88 -0.06 -10.07
N GLY A 258 19.81 -0.11 -11.41
CA GLY A 258 20.19 -1.31 -12.18
C GLY A 258 19.26 -2.49 -11.91
N ARG A 259 19.78 -3.53 -11.25
CA ARG A 259 19.08 -4.75 -10.85
C ARG A 259 18.60 -4.73 -9.39
N VAL A 260 18.77 -3.61 -8.71
CA VAL A 260 18.30 -3.38 -7.35
C VAL A 260 17.09 -2.46 -7.36
N LEU A 261 16.01 -2.85 -6.71
CA LEU A 261 14.79 -2.05 -6.58
C LEU A 261 14.37 -1.90 -5.11
N LEU A 262 13.48 -0.95 -4.81
CA LEU A 262 12.95 -0.71 -3.47
C LEU A 262 11.44 -0.70 -3.48
N ALA A 263 10.78 -1.20 -2.43
CA ALA A 263 9.33 -1.12 -2.27
C ALA A 263 8.91 -0.92 -0.80
N GLY A 264 7.75 -0.28 -0.60
CA GLY A 264 7.22 -0.01 0.74
C GLY A 264 8.11 0.94 1.53
N ASP A 265 8.22 0.71 2.85
CA ASP A 265 8.95 1.60 3.75
C ASP A 265 10.45 1.79 3.38
N ALA A 266 11.02 0.90 2.58
CA ALA A 266 12.38 1.07 2.03
C ALA A 266 12.46 2.22 1.01
N ALA A 267 11.37 2.50 0.30
CA ALA A 267 11.24 3.55 -0.70
C ALA A 267 10.61 4.85 -0.15
N HIS A 268 9.76 4.76 0.87
CA HIS A 268 9.07 5.93 1.43
C HIS A 268 8.74 5.76 2.91
N VAL A 269 8.92 6.80 3.72
CA VAL A 269 8.46 6.84 5.11
C VAL A 269 7.75 8.14 5.37
N HIS A 270 6.74 8.09 6.24
CA HIS A 270 5.97 9.25 6.65
C HIS A 270 5.45 9.06 8.08
N PHE A 271 4.83 10.11 8.62
CA PHE A 271 4.21 10.04 9.94
C PHE A 271 3.11 8.95 9.97
N PRO A 272 3.11 8.02 10.95
CA PRO A 272 2.29 6.79 10.93
C PRO A 272 0.82 7.05 11.32
N TYR A 273 0.17 7.96 10.59
CA TYR A 273 -1.22 8.35 10.78
C TYR A 273 -2.08 7.85 9.63
N GLY A 274 -3.28 7.34 9.96
CA GLY A 274 -4.25 6.92 8.95
C GLY A 274 -3.91 5.66 8.16
N GLY A 275 -2.98 4.81 8.63
CA GLY A 275 -2.74 3.48 8.02
C GLY A 275 -2.08 3.48 6.63
N LEU A 276 -1.55 4.61 6.16
CA LEU A 276 -1.16 4.81 4.76
C LEU A 276 0.03 3.92 4.31
N GLY A 277 1.06 3.74 5.15
CA GLY A 277 2.31 3.08 4.73
C GLY A 277 2.15 1.62 4.28
N LEU A 278 1.42 0.81 5.05
CA LEU A 278 1.13 -0.58 4.68
C LEU A 278 0.35 -0.66 3.36
N ASN A 279 -0.66 0.20 3.20
CA ASN A 279 -1.50 0.24 2.01
C ASN A 279 -0.68 0.61 0.76
N LEU A 280 0.18 1.63 0.88
CA LEU A 280 1.04 2.07 -0.20
C LEU A 280 2.05 0.98 -0.59
N GLY A 281 2.71 0.35 0.39
CA GLY A 281 3.69 -0.72 0.14
C GLY A 281 3.09 -1.99 -0.47
N LEU A 282 1.85 -2.36 -0.13
CA LEU A 282 1.16 -3.48 -0.77
C LEU A 282 0.87 -3.19 -2.25
N GLN A 283 0.47 -1.96 -2.57
CA GLN A 283 0.23 -1.53 -3.95
C GLN A 283 1.53 -1.44 -4.77
N ASP A 284 2.63 -0.99 -4.15
CA ASP A 284 3.95 -1.01 -4.80
C ASP A 284 4.35 -2.43 -5.19
N ALA A 285 4.15 -3.39 -4.29
CA ALA A 285 4.49 -4.79 -4.53
C ALA A 285 3.69 -5.39 -5.69
N VAL A 286 2.40 -5.05 -5.82
CA VAL A 286 1.55 -5.51 -6.94
C VAL A 286 1.94 -4.84 -8.25
N ASN A 287 2.22 -3.54 -8.22
CA ASN A 287 2.69 -2.83 -9.41
C ASN A 287 4.03 -3.38 -9.92
N LEU A 288 4.98 -3.63 -9.01
CA LEU A 288 6.31 -4.13 -9.35
C LEU A 288 6.28 -5.60 -9.77
N GLY A 289 5.51 -6.45 -9.08
CA GLY A 289 5.63 -7.90 -9.19
C GLY A 289 5.49 -8.45 -10.61
N TRP A 290 4.45 -8.02 -11.33
CA TRP A 290 4.22 -8.49 -12.70
C TRP A 290 5.24 -7.93 -13.71
N LYS A 291 5.66 -6.67 -13.52
CA LYS A 291 6.68 -6.00 -14.36
C LYS A 291 8.04 -6.67 -14.21
N LEU A 292 8.43 -6.93 -12.96
CA LEU A 292 9.68 -7.61 -12.64
C LEU A 292 9.66 -9.05 -13.13
N ALA A 293 8.53 -9.75 -13.01
CA ALA A 293 8.39 -11.10 -13.56
C ALA A 293 8.55 -11.10 -15.09
N ALA A 294 7.90 -10.18 -15.80
CA ALA A 294 8.07 -10.02 -17.24
C ALA A 294 9.53 -9.72 -17.62
N GLN A 295 10.22 -8.88 -16.86
CA GLN A 295 11.64 -8.56 -17.07
C GLN A 295 12.53 -9.79 -16.91
N ILE A 296 12.34 -10.56 -15.84
CA ILE A 296 13.12 -11.78 -15.56
C ILE A 296 12.89 -12.84 -16.64
N GLN A 297 11.66 -12.94 -17.15
CA GLN A 297 11.29 -13.90 -18.18
C GLN A 297 11.71 -13.46 -19.60
N GLY A 298 12.32 -12.30 -19.77
CA GLY A 298 12.72 -11.76 -21.08
C GLY A 298 11.55 -11.34 -21.96
N ARG A 299 10.39 -11.03 -21.35
CA ARG A 299 9.14 -10.66 -22.02
C ARG A 299 8.74 -9.20 -21.84
N ALA A 300 9.42 -8.49 -20.95
CA ALA A 300 9.16 -7.08 -20.72
C ALA A 300 9.54 -6.26 -21.97
N PRO A 301 8.64 -5.43 -22.50
CA PRO A 301 9.02 -4.39 -23.45
C PRO A 301 9.95 -3.37 -22.79
N GLU A 302 10.65 -2.61 -23.64
CA GLU A 302 11.52 -1.52 -23.21
C GLU A 302 10.75 -0.53 -22.32
N GLY A 303 11.37 -0.12 -21.21
CA GLY A 303 10.78 0.83 -20.26
C GLY A 303 9.69 0.25 -19.34
N LEU A 304 9.25 -1.01 -19.51
CA LEU A 304 8.21 -1.57 -18.64
C LEU A 304 8.62 -1.57 -17.16
N LEU A 305 9.83 -2.03 -16.84
CA LEU A 305 10.29 -2.04 -15.45
C LEU A 305 10.52 -0.62 -14.92
N ASP A 306 10.95 0.32 -15.76
CA ASP A 306 11.16 1.72 -15.37
C ASP A 306 9.84 2.44 -15.07
N SER A 307 8.73 2.00 -15.68
CA SER A 307 7.39 2.48 -15.33
C SER A 307 7.01 2.23 -13.86
N TYR A 308 7.69 1.33 -13.14
CA TYR A 308 7.49 1.17 -11.70
C TYR A 308 7.76 2.47 -10.94
N GLU A 309 8.90 3.10 -11.20
CA GLU A 309 9.25 4.36 -10.55
C GLU A 309 8.32 5.49 -11.03
N ALA A 310 8.13 5.59 -12.35
CA ALA A 310 7.30 6.63 -12.95
C ALA A 310 5.85 6.62 -12.43
N GLU A 311 5.31 5.44 -12.11
CA GLU A 311 3.95 5.29 -11.56
C GLU A 311 3.90 5.42 -10.04
N ARG A 312 4.87 4.84 -9.32
CA ARG A 312 4.77 4.65 -7.86
C ARG A 312 5.43 5.74 -7.04
N ARG A 313 6.45 6.40 -7.58
CA ARG A 313 7.11 7.50 -6.87
C ARG A 313 6.21 8.74 -6.76
N PRO A 314 5.49 9.20 -7.82
CA PRO A 314 4.51 10.28 -7.67
C PRO A 314 3.34 9.92 -6.75
N ALA A 315 2.87 8.66 -6.79
CA ALA A 315 1.81 8.18 -5.90
C ALA A 315 2.26 8.23 -4.43
N ALA A 316 3.50 7.85 -4.13
CA ALA A 316 4.06 7.96 -2.79
C ALA A 316 4.20 9.42 -2.35
N ASP A 317 4.70 10.29 -3.22
CA ASP A 317 4.86 11.72 -2.92
C ASP A 317 3.52 12.38 -2.54
N ALA A 318 2.45 12.08 -3.27
CA ALA A 318 1.10 12.54 -2.96
C ALA A 318 0.61 12.04 -1.59
N VAL A 319 0.89 10.78 -1.23
CA VAL A 319 0.54 10.22 0.09
C VAL A 319 1.34 10.88 1.20
N LEU A 320 2.61 11.19 0.96
CA LEU A 320 3.50 11.89 1.89
C LEU A 320 2.98 13.30 2.17
N ASP A 321 2.54 14.02 1.16
CA ASP A 321 1.93 15.36 1.31
C ASP A 321 0.56 15.32 1.99
N TYR A 322 -0.26 14.31 1.69
CA TYR A 322 -1.50 14.06 2.43
C TYR A 322 -1.24 13.78 3.92
N SER A 323 -0.21 12.99 4.24
CA SER A 323 0.22 12.72 5.62
C SER A 323 0.67 14.00 6.34
N ARG A 324 1.50 14.83 5.69
CA ARG A 324 1.95 16.14 6.19
C ARG A 324 0.77 17.08 6.45
N THR A 325 -0.20 17.12 5.54
CA THR A 325 -1.42 17.94 5.68
C THR A 325 -2.21 17.54 6.93
N GLN A 326 -2.41 16.24 7.14
CA GLN A 326 -3.11 15.77 8.33
C GLN A 326 -2.36 16.14 9.62
N LEU A 327 -1.04 15.95 9.66
CA LEU A 327 -0.24 16.32 10.82
C LEU A 327 -0.28 17.82 11.10
N ALA A 328 -0.18 18.66 10.06
CA ALA A 328 -0.28 20.11 10.19
C ALA A 328 -1.62 20.54 10.78
N LEU A 329 -2.72 19.89 10.37
CA LEU A 329 -4.05 20.13 10.93
C LEU A 329 -4.22 19.62 12.37
N LEU A 330 -3.29 18.82 12.89
CA LEU A 330 -3.29 18.38 14.29
C LEU A 330 -2.53 19.32 15.22
N ASP A 331 -1.67 20.19 14.69
CA ASP A 331 -0.89 21.15 15.48
C ASP A 331 -1.81 21.99 16.39
N PRO A 332 -1.53 22.13 17.69
CA PRO A 332 -2.41 22.80 18.66
C PRO A 332 -2.48 24.32 18.54
N HIS A 333 -1.73 24.94 17.62
CA HIS A 333 -1.67 26.38 17.44
C HIS A 333 -3.04 27.01 17.14
N ARG A 334 -3.30 28.21 17.68
CA ARG A 334 -4.59 28.92 17.56
C ARG A 334 -5.02 29.16 16.10
N ASN A 335 -4.07 29.47 15.22
CA ASN A 335 -4.36 29.68 13.79
C ASN A 335 -4.79 28.37 13.12
N VAL A 336 -4.23 27.23 13.53
CA VAL A 336 -4.64 25.91 13.05
C VAL A 336 -6.03 25.55 13.55
N THR A 337 -6.39 25.96 14.77
CA THR A 337 -7.79 25.82 15.24
C THR A 337 -8.77 26.57 14.33
N ALA A 338 -8.46 27.79 13.89
CA ALA A 338 -9.29 28.53 12.94
C ALA A 338 -9.35 27.83 11.56
N LEU A 339 -8.22 27.33 11.06
CA LEU A 339 -8.18 26.53 9.83
C LEU A 339 -9.06 25.29 9.94
N ARG A 340 -9.01 24.54 11.05
CA ARG A 340 -9.86 23.38 11.29
C ARG A 340 -11.35 23.72 11.30
N THR A 341 -11.75 24.90 11.78
CA THR A 341 -13.16 25.33 11.70
C THR A 341 -13.59 25.47 10.23
N LEU A 342 -12.77 26.09 9.40
CA LEU A 342 -13.02 26.20 7.95
C LEU A 342 -13.05 24.82 7.29
N PHE A 343 -12.02 24.00 7.50
CA PHE A 343 -11.98 22.63 6.96
C PHE A 343 -13.18 21.78 7.42
N GLY A 344 -13.68 21.98 8.64
CA GLY A 344 -14.89 21.32 9.14
C GLY A 344 -16.11 21.63 8.27
N SER A 345 -16.33 22.92 7.94
CA SER A 345 -17.40 23.31 7.01
C SER A 345 -17.19 22.80 5.58
N LEU A 346 -15.94 22.74 5.10
CA LEU A 346 -15.65 22.20 3.77
C LEU A 346 -15.90 20.70 3.70
N LEU A 347 -15.66 19.96 4.78
CA LEU A 347 -15.93 18.51 4.86
C LEU A 347 -17.43 18.17 4.81
N GLU A 348 -18.33 19.14 5.02
CA GLU A 348 -19.78 18.98 4.82
C GLU A 348 -20.17 19.01 3.34
N ILE A 349 -19.30 19.54 2.47
CA ILE A 349 -19.52 19.57 1.02
C ILE A 349 -19.19 18.17 0.45
N PRO A 350 -20.16 17.46 -0.16
CA PRO A 350 -19.97 16.08 -0.61
C PRO A 350 -18.78 15.89 -1.56
N GLU A 351 -18.56 16.83 -2.47
CA GLU A 351 -17.47 16.77 -3.45
C GLU A 351 -16.09 16.88 -2.79
N VAL A 352 -15.95 17.74 -1.78
CA VAL A 352 -14.70 17.89 -1.01
C VAL A 352 -14.45 16.65 -0.17
N ASN A 353 -15.50 16.15 0.49
CA ASN A 353 -15.42 14.93 1.29
C ASN A 353 -14.99 13.73 0.43
N ARG A 354 -15.63 13.54 -0.73
CA ARG A 354 -15.29 12.49 -1.70
C ARG A 354 -13.85 12.64 -2.19
N HIS A 355 -13.42 13.84 -2.57
CA HIS A 355 -12.04 14.07 -3.02
C HIS A 355 -11.00 13.66 -1.97
N LEU A 356 -11.20 14.04 -0.71
CA LEU A 356 -10.31 13.66 0.39
C LEU A 356 -10.40 12.16 0.71
N ALA A 357 -11.57 11.55 0.60
CA ALA A 357 -11.76 10.11 0.75
C ALA A 357 -11.03 9.31 -0.34
N GLU A 358 -11.08 9.76 -1.59
CA GLU A 358 -10.36 9.18 -2.72
C GLU A 358 -8.85 9.26 -2.53
N GLN A 359 -8.33 10.42 -2.09
CA GLN A 359 -6.92 10.59 -1.76
C GLN A 359 -6.50 9.69 -0.59
N ALA A 360 -7.30 9.63 0.47
CA ALA A 360 -6.99 8.84 1.66
C ALA A 360 -6.97 7.34 1.37
N THR A 361 -7.89 6.86 0.54
CA THR A 361 -8.08 5.43 0.27
C THR A 361 -7.38 4.92 -0.99
N GLY A 362 -6.79 5.83 -1.78
CA GLY A 362 -6.11 5.52 -3.03
C GLY A 362 -7.06 5.21 -4.19
N THR A 363 -8.37 5.35 -4.04
CA THR A 363 -9.33 5.06 -5.11
C THR A 363 -9.27 6.09 -6.24
N GLY A 364 -8.87 7.32 -5.93
CA GLY A 364 -8.61 8.37 -6.93
C GLY A 364 -7.26 8.25 -7.65
N LEU A 365 -6.42 7.26 -7.32
CA LEU A 365 -5.15 7.06 -8.00
C LEU A 365 -5.39 6.67 -9.47
N ARG A 366 -4.76 7.44 -10.36
CA ARG A 366 -4.69 7.21 -11.79
C ARG A 366 -3.25 7.34 -12.26
N TYR A 367 -2.79 6.44 -13.12
CA TYR A 367 -1.50 6.58 -13.78
C TYR A 367 -1.61 7.50 -15.00
N GLU A 368 -0.55 8.27 -15.25
CA GLU A 368 -0.50 9.18 -16.39
C GLU A 368 -0.63 8.41 -17.70
N SER A 369 -1.37 9.00 -18.63
CA SER A 369 -1.59 8.47 -19.98
C SER A 369 -1.31 9.55 -21.02
N GLY A 370 -0.99 9.13 -22.24
CA GLY A 370 -0.70 10.05 -23.35
C GLY A 370 -1.90 10.92 -23.74
N GLU A 371 -1.61 12.04 -24.39
CA GLU A 371 -2.64 12.94 -24.94
C GLU A 371 -3.58 12.18 -25.90
N GLY A 372 -4.88 12.41 -25.79
CA GLY A 372 -5.89 11.73 -26.60
C GLY A 372 -6.25 10.31 -26.16
N ALA A 373 -5.67 9.79 -25.07
CA ALA A 373 -6.06 8.49 -24.53
C ALA A 373 -7.52 8.47 -24.02
N HIS A 374 -8.17 7.31 -24.13
CA HIS A 374 -9.54 7.12 -23.63
C HIS A 374 -9.63 7.47 -22.12
N PRO A 375 -10.74 8.07 -21.63
CA PRO A 375 -10.90 8.48 -20.23
C PRO A 375 -10.72 7.38 -19.20
N LEU A 376 -10.77 6.10 -19.56
CA LEU A 376 -10.47 4.98 -18.66
C LEU A 376 -8.96 4.68 -18.54
N VAL A 377 -8.11 5.07 -19.49
CA VAL A 377 -6.70 4.64 -19.51
C VAL A 377 -5.93 5.19 -18.30
N GLY A 378 -5.35 4.30 -17.50
CA GLY A 378 -4.66 4.65 -16.26
C GLY A 378 -5.58 4.66 -15.03
N SER A 379 -6.91 4.57 -15.18
CA SER A 379 -7.78 4.31 -14.04
C SER A 379 -7.75 2.84 -13.64
N PHE A 380 -8.20 2.58 -12.43
CA PHE A 380 -8.39 1.21 -11.95
C PHE A 380 -9.73 0.68 -12.45
N ALA A 381 -9.73 -0.50 -13.05
CA ALA A 381 -10.93 -1.10 -13.61
C ALA A 381 -11.83 -1.62 -12.49
N GLY A 382 -13.09 -1.18 -12.41
CA GLY A 382 -14.08 -1.70 -11.45
C GLY A 382 -14.48 -3.16 -11.75
N ASP A 383 -15.11 -3.84 -10.80
CA ASP A 383 -15.54 -5.24 -10.96
C ASP A 383 -16.74 -5.36 -11.91
N THR A 384 -16.46 -5.40 -13.21
CA THR A 384 -17.47 -5.62 -14.25
C THR A 384 -18.02 -7.04 -14.17
N ARG A 385 -19.35 -7.18 -14.10
CA ARG A 385 -20.04 -8.47 -14.24
C ARG A 385 -20.19 -8.82 -15.71
N LEU A 386 -19.72 -10.01 -16.07
CA LEU A 386 -19.55 -10.47 -17.44
C LEU A 386 -20.42 -11.71 -17.66
N LYS A 387 -21.27 -11.67 -18.69
CA LYS A 387 -22.04 -12.81 -19.18
C LYS A 387 -21.30 -13.41 -20.37
N THR A 388 -20.80 -14.63 -20.21
CA THR A 388 -20.06 -15.35 -21.24
C THR A 388 -20.80 -16.62 -21.66
N GLY A 389 -20.36 -17.26 -22.74
CA GLY A 389 -20.89 -18.57 -23.15
C GLY A 389 -20.76 -19.66 -22.08
N ASN A 390 -19.84 -19.49 -21.12
CA ASN A 390 -19.58 -20.43 -20.02
C ASN A 390 -20.27 -20.04 -18.70
N GLY A 391 -21.11 -19.00 -18.71
CA GLY A 391 -21.82 -18.48 -17.54
C GLY A 391 -21.35 -17.09 -17.11
N GLU A 392 -21.80 -16.68 -15.92
CA GLU A 392 -21.45 -15.40 -15.32
C GLU A 392 -20.09 -15.45 -14.62
N GLN A 393 -19.29 -14.42 -14.84
CA GLN A 393 -17.99 -14.23 -14.20
C GLN A 393 -17.76 -12.73 -13.92
N SER A 394 -16.69 -12.40 -13.22
CA SER A 394 -16.34 -11.00 -12.92
C SER A 394 -14.90 -10.71 -13.31
N LEU A 395 -14.61 -9.44 -13.65
CA LEU A 395 -13.25 -9.01 -13.98
C LEU A 395 -12.27 -9.29 -12.83
N VAL A 396 -12.70 -9.10 -11.58
CA VAL A 396 -11.88 -9.43 -10.41
C VAL A 396 -11.49 -10.90 -10.39
N ALA A 397 -12.42 -11.80 -10.71
CA ALA A 397 -12.13 -13.24 -10.75
C ALA A 397 -11.13 -13.60 -11.85
N LEU A 398 -11.24 -12.98 -13.04
CA LEU A 398 -10.30 -13.16 -14.15
C LEU A 398 -8.87 -12.73 -13.77
N LEU A 399 -8.73 -11.60 -13.07
CA LEU A 399 -7.42 -11.06 -12.66
C LEU A 399 -6.70 -11.87 -11.57
N ARG A 400 -7.37 -12.87 -10.96
CA ARG A 400 -6.75 -13.76 -9.95
C ARG A 400 -5.61 -14.61 -10.50
N SER A 401 -5.55 -14.81 -11.81
CA SER A 401 -4.45 -15.50 -12.49
C SER A 401 -3.14 -14.70 -12.48
N GLY A 402 -3.20 -13.39 -12.22
CA GLY A 402 -2.04 -12.50 -12.34
C GLY A 402 -1.65 -12.17 -13.79
N ARG A 403 -2.54 -12.44 -14.75
CA ARG A 403 -2.35 -12.15 -16.19
C ARG A 403 -3.09 -10.87 -16.58
N GLY A 404 -2.74 -10.32 -17.75
CA GLY A 404 -3.53 -9.25 -18.36
C GLY A 404 -4.89 -9.79 -18.82
N VAL A 405 -5.91 -8.95 -18.88
CA VAL A 405 -7.24 -9.32 -19.37
C VAL A 405 -7.65 -8.35 -20.47
N LEU A 406 -8.02 -8.87 -21.63
CA LEU A 406 -8.61 -8.10 -22.72
C LEU A 406 -10.10 -8.45 -22.80
N LEU A 407 -10.97 -7.50 -22.45
CA LEU A 407 -12.41 -7.64 -22.56
C LEU A 407 -12.88 -7.15 -23.92
N ASP A 408 -13.53 -8.02 -24.67
CA ASP A 408 -14.32 -7.69 -25.86
C ASP A 408 -15.80 -7.67 -25.46
N LEU A 409 -16.37 -6.47 -25.38
CA LEU A 409 -17.77 -6.25 -24.97
C LEU A 409 -18.67 -5.86 -26.16
N ALA A 410 -18.09 -5.64 -27.34
CA ALA A 410 -18.81 -5.36 -28.58
C ALA A 410 -19.22 -6.65 -29.31
N GLY A 411 -18.36 -7.68 -29.26
CA GLY A 411 -18.61 -8.98 -29.86
C GLY A 411 -18.54 -8.99 -31.40
N ASP A 412 -17.79 -8.05 -31.99
CA ASP A 412 -17.55 -7.97 -33.44
C ASP A 412 -16.39 -8.86 -33.93
N GLY A 413 -15.55 -9.36 -33.01
CA GLY A 413 -14.47 -10.32 -33.26
C GLY A 413 -13.09 -9.69 -33.46
N ASP A 414 -13.01 -8.41 -33.85
CA ASP A 414 -11.74 -7.74 -34.17
C ASP A 414 -10.81 -7.65 -32.95
N VAL A 415 -11.40 -7.43 -31.76
CA VAL A 415 -10.67 -7.38 -30.49
C VAL A 415 -10.12 -8.77 -30.11
N ALA A 416 -10.93 -9.81 -30.32
CA ALA A 416 -10.56 -11.18 -30.00
C ALA A 416 -9.36 -11.64 -30.86
N ASP A 417 -9.42 -11.36 -32.16
CA ASP A 417 -8.37 -11.68 -33.12
C ASP A 417 -7.06 -10.93 -32.81
N ALA A 418 -7.15 -9.64 -32.46
CA ALA A 418 -5.98 -8.86 -32.06
C ALA A 418 -5.31 -9.41 -30.78
N GLY A 419 -6.10 -9.93 -29.84
CA GLY A 419 -5.62 -10.51 -28.60
C GLY A 419 -4.97 -11.89 -28.74
N GLU A 420 -5.29 -12.65 -29.81
CA GLU A 420 -4.83 -14.04 -30.00
C GLU A 420 -3.30 -14.16 -29.96
N ALA A 421 -2.60 -13.21 -30.60
CA ALA A 421 -1.15 -13.15 -30.65
C ALA A 421 -0.48 -12.96 -29.27
N TRP A 422 -1.24 -12.49 -28.27
CA TRP A 422 -0.78 -12.33 -26.87
C TRP A 422 -1.39 -13.34 -25.90
N SER A 423 -2.07 -14.38 -26.37
CA SER A 423 -2.72 -15.41 -25.54
C SER A 423 -1.82 -16.07 -24.50
N SER A 424 -0.49 -16.06 -24.69
CA SER A 424 0.46 -16.54 -23.68
C SER A 424 0.59 -15.64 -22.44
N ARG A 425 0.06 -14.39 -22.48
CA ARG A 425 0.21 -13.35 -21.44
C ARG A 425 -1.09 -12.63 -21.08
N VAL A 426 -2.01 -12.55 -22.04
CA VAL A 426 -3.29 -11.84 -21.92
C VAL A 426 -4.42 -12.83 -22.13
N ASP A 427 -5.36 -12.84 -21.20
CA ASP A 427 -6.60 -13.61 -21.30
C ASP A 427 -7.64 -12.76 -22.03
N THR A 428 -8.00 -13.16 -23.24
CA THR A 428 -9.02 -12.46 -24.04
C THR A 428 -10.38 -13.08 -23.78
N VAL A 429 -11.35 -12.25 -23.39
CA VAL A 429 -12.68 -12.68 -22.98
C VAL A 429 -13.73 -11.86 -23.71
N THR A 430 -14.45 -12.53 -24.61
CA THR A 430 -15.65 -11.99 -25.23
C THR A 430 -16.85 -12.22 -24.31
N ALA A 431 -17.53 -11.14 -23.94
CA ALA A 431 -18.63 -11.17 -22.98
C ALA A 431 -19.66 -10.07 -23.27
N THR A 432 -20.85 -10.19 -22.70
CA THR A 432 -21.78 -9.05 -22.60
C THR A 432 -21.82 -8.53 -21.16
N CYS A 433 -22.08 -7.23 -21.03
CA CYS A 433 -22.26 -6.55 -19.76
C CYS A 433 -23.49 -5.65 -19.88
N ASP A 434 -24.26 -5.48 -18.80
CA ASP A 434 -25.47 -4.66 -18.82
C ASP A 434 -25.13 -3.16 -18.96
N GLU A 435 -24.02 -2.72 -18.35
CA GLU A 435 -23.50 -1.35 -18.43
C GLU A 435 -21.99 -1.39 -18.74
N PRO A 436 -21.60 -1.62 -20.01
CA PRO A 436 -20.20 -1.74 -20.39
C PRO A 436 -19.47 -0.39 -20.20
N PRO A 437 -18.30 -0.35 -19.53
CA PRO A 437 -17.56 0.90 -19.35
C PRO A 437 -16.97 1.46 -20.65
N ALA A 438 -16.72 0.59 -21.62
CA ALA A 438 -16.31 0.86 -23.00
C ALA A 438 -16.62 -0.37 -23.86
N ALA A 439 -16.53 -0.27 -25.19
CA ALA A 439 -16.74 -1.40 -26.09
C ALA A 439 -15.65 -2.49 -25.94
N ALA A 440 -14.42 -2.09 -25.64
CA ALA A 440 -13.33 -3.01 -25.32
C ALA A 440 -12.34 -2.40 -24.32
N ILE A 441 -11.75 -3.22 -23.46
CA ILE A 441 -10.86 -2.77 -22.38
C ILE A 441 -9.70 -3.75 -22.19
N LEU A 442 -8.46 -3.25 -22.23
CA LEU A 442 -7.26 -3.98 -21.84
C LEU A 442 -6.86 -3.60 -20.41
N VAL A 443 -6.86 -4.58 -19.51
CA VAL A 443 -6.54 -4.42 -18.09
C VAL A 443 -5.23 -5.12 -17.78
N ARG A 444 -4.33 -4.41 -17.11
CA ARG A 444 -3.04 -4.92 -16.63
C ARG A 444 -3.22 -5.92 -15.48
N PRO A 445 -2.22 -6.77 -15.20
CA PRO A 445 -2.24 -7.68 -14.04
C PRO A 445 -2.51 -7.01 -12.68
N ASP A 446 -2.15 -5.73 -12.54
CA ASP A 446 -2.37 -4.95 -11.32
C ASP A 446 -3.75 -4.25 -11.25
N GLY A 447 -4.61 -4.48 -12.24
CA GLY A 447 -6.00 -4.00 -12.27
C GLY A 447 -6.20 -2.62 -12.90
N TYR A 448 -5.13 -1.99 -13.41
CA TYR A 448 -5.21 -0.70 -14.09
C TYR A 448 -5.47 -0.88 -15.59
N VAL A 449 -6.30 -0.01 -16.16
CA VAL A 449 -6.63 -0.02 -17.59
C VAL A 449 -5.42 0.47 -18.39
N ALA A 450 -4.87 -0.39 -19.24
CA ALA A 450 -3.80 -0.05 -20.18
C ALA A 450 -4.32 0.58 -21.47
N TRP A 451 -5.52 0.20 -21.90
CA TRP A 451 -6.17 0.70 -23.11
C TRP A 451 -7.68 0.49 -23.02
N ALA A 452 -8.46 1.34 -23.69
CA ALA A 452 -9.90 1.16 -23.87
C ALA A 452 -10.33 1.83 -25.18
N GLY A 453 -11.39 1.32 -25.80
CA GLY A 453 -11.95 1.86 -27.05
C GLY A 453 -13.45 1.64 -27.17
N ASP A 454 -14.11 2.55 -27.89
CA ASP A 454 -15.57 2.57 -28.15
C ASP A 454 -15.90 2.16 -29.60
N GLY A 455 -15.26 1.08 -30.07
CA GLY A 455 -15.45 0.51 -31.41
C GLY A 455 -14.33 0.79 -32.42
N ASP A 456 -13.33 1.60 -32.06
CA ASP A 456 -12.06 1.71 -32.81
C ASP A 456 -10.97 0.90 -32.11
N THR A 457 -10.46 -0.12 -32.78
CA THR A 457 -9.43 -1.04 -32.29
C THR A 457 -8.04 -0.75 -32.88
N ALA A 458 -7.88 0.29 -33.70
CA ALA A 458 -6.65 0.56 -34.44
C ALA A 458 -5.41 0.70 -33.54
N THR A 459 -5.57 1.18 -32.31
CA THR A 459 -4.48 1.41 -31.34
C THR A 459 -4.27 0.26 -30.35
N LEU A 460 -5.14 -0.76 -30.36
CA LEU A 460 -5.05 -1.92 -29.46
C LEU A 460 -3.73 -2.71 -29.63
N PRO A 461 -3.24 -3.01 -30.86
CA PRO A 461 -1.98 -3.73 -31.02
C PRO A 461 -0.78 -2.97 -30.43
N ASP A 462 -0.78 -1.64 -30.48
CA ASP A 462 0.30 -0.82 -29.91
C ASP A 462 0.26 -0.82 -28.39
N ALA A 463 -0.94 -0.79 -27.79
CA ALA A 463 -1.09 -0.95 -26.35
C ALA A 463 -0.62 -2.34 -25.88
N LEU A 464 -0.98 -3.41 -26.61
CA LEU A 464 -0.51 -4.77 -26.32
C LEU A 464 1.02 -4.86 -26.39
N ARG A 465 1.65 -4.26 -27.41
CA ARG A 465 3.13 -4.19 -27.50
C ARG A 465 3.75 -3.41 -26.36
N THR A 466 3.17 -2.27 -26.01
CA THR A 466 3.68 -1.36 -24.96
C THR A 466 3.70 -2.03 -23.60
N TRP A 467 2.69 -2.85 -23.27
CA TRP A 467 2.56 -3.43 -21.94
C TRP A 467 2.95 -4.91 -21.84
N PHE A 468 2.85 -5.68 -22.93
CA PHE A 468 3.05 -7.13 -22.94
C PHE A 468 4.13 -7.61 -23.93
N GLY A 469 4.84 -6.68 -24.58
CA GLY A 469 5.93 -6.97 -25.51
C GLY A 469 5.44 -7.41 -26.89
N THR A 470 6.36 -7.80 -27.76
CA THR A 470 6.01 -8.37 -29.08
C THR A 470 5.38 -9.76 -28.93
N PRO A 471 4.47 -10.18 -29.83
CA PRO A 471 3.85 -11.51 -29.83
C PRO A 471 4.84 -12.66 -29.69
#